data_AF-A0A935EZ17-F1
#
_entry.id   AF-A0A935EZ17-F1
#
_cell.length_a   1.000
_cell.length_b   1.000
_cell.length_c   1.000
_cell.angle_alpha   90.00
_cell.angle_beta   90.00
_cell.angle_gamma   90.00
#
_symmetry.space_group_name_H-M   'P 1'
#
loop_
_entity.id
_entity.type
_entity.pdbx_description
1 polymer ?
#
loop_
_entity_poly.entity_id
_entity_poly.type
_entity_poly.pdbx_seq_one_letter_code
_entity_poly.pdbx_strand_id
1 'polypeptide(L)'
;MSSADINGDGGIDLMTIASDGSPAVFQSEGFGKNFARLSLAGKTSNRSAIGVKAELRSGSLRQKIETYSSSPAPASAGIQFGLGYRTGVDSLQLYWPAGILQSELSIKANANNSIDELDRKGTSCPLLYTWNGSEYSFVTDFLGGSAIGS
;
A
#
# COMPACT_ATOMS: atom_id res chain seq x y z
N MET A 1 -8.61 -16.01 -14.81
CA MET A 1 -8.00 -16.11 -13.46
C MET A 1 -8.42 -14.89 -12.67
N SER A 2 -8.77 -15.08 -11.40
CA SER A 2 -9.18 -14.02 -10.47
C SER A 2 -8.50 -14.26 -9.13
N SER A 3 -8.23 -13.20 -8.39
CA SER A 3 -7.70 -13.29 -7.03
C SER A 3 -8.68 -12.66 -6.04
N ALA A 4 -8.87 -13.27 -4.87
CA ALA A 4 -9.67 -12.73 -3.78
C ALA A 4 -9.30 -13.42 -2.46
N ASP A 5 -9.59 -12.79 -1.33
CA ASP A 5 -9.54 -13.42 -0.01
C ASP A 5 -10.91 -14.08 0.24
N ILE A 6 -11.05 -15.36 -0.12
CA ILE A 6 -12.35 -16.06 -0.20
C ILE A 6 -12.79 -16.52 1.18
N ASN A 7 -11.85 -16.96 2.01
CA ASN A 7 -12.12 -17.50 3.34
C ASN A 7 -12.01 -16.44 4.46
N GLY A 8 -11.53 -15.23 4.14
CA GLY A 8 -11.41 -14.11 5.07
C GLY A 8 -10.19 -14.15 5.99
N ASP A 9 -9.22 -15.05 5.76
CA ASP A 9 -8.03 -15.25 6.58
C ASP A 9 -6.92 -14.21 6.33
N GLY A 10 -7.17 -13.30 5.39
CA GLY A 10 -6.26 -12.23 5.03
C GLY A 10 -5.25 -12.63 3.97
N GLY A 11 -5.21 -13.88 3.50
CA GLY A 11 -4.43 -14.32 2.36
C GLY A 11 -5.16 -14.15 1.03
N ILE A 12 -4.39 -14.08 -0.05
CA ILE A 12 -4.94 -13.94 -1.41
C ILE A 12 -5.07 -15.33 -2.03
N ASP A 13 -6.30 -15.77 -2.25
CA ASP A 13 -6.61 -17.00 -2.98
C ASP A 13 -6.67 -16.74 -4.48
N LEU A 14 -6.38 -17.78 -5.27
CA LEU A 14 -6.39 -17.72 -6.73
C LEU A 14 -7.46 -18.66 -7.29
N MET A 15 -8.37 -18.12 -8.08
CA MET A 15 -9.35 -18.88 -8.84
C MET A 15 -8.99 -18.91 -10.32
N THR A 16 -9.00 -20.10 -10.91
CA THR A 16 -8.76 -20.31 -12.34
C THR A 16 -9.69 -21.37 -12.92
N ILE A 17 -9.70 -21.47 -14.24
CA ILE A 17 -10.29 -22.61 -14.95
C ILE A 17 -9.15 -23.57 -15.27
N ALA A 18 -9.31 -24.83 -14.88
CA ALA A 18 -8.37 -25.90 -15.21
C ALA A 18 -8.45 -26.27 -16.70
N SER A 19 -7.49 -27.05 -17.18
CA SER A 19 -7.41 -27.45 -18.60
C SER A 19 -8.63 -28.24 -19.09
N ASP A 20 -9.36 -28.88 -18.19
CA ASP A 20 -10.58 -29.64 -18.47
C ASP A 20 -11.87 -28.78 -18.40
N GLY A 21 -11.74 -27.47 -18.16
CA GLY A 21 -12.86 -26.54 -18.04
C GLY A 21 -13.48 -26.47 -16.64
N SER A 22 -12.99 -27.25 -15.67
CA SER A 22 -13.48 -27.18 -14.28
C SER A 22 -12.92 -25.96 -13.53
N PRO A 23 -13.66 -25.38 -12.57
CA PRO A 23 -13.13 -24.33 -11.71
C PRO A 23 -12.14 -24.93 -10.70
N ALA A 24 -10.96 -24.31 -10.59
CA ALA A 24 -9.93 -24.64 -9.62
C ALA A 24 -9.67 -23.44 -8.70
N VAL A 25 -9.51 -23.70 -7.41
CA VAL A 25 -9.18 -22.70 -6.38
C VAL A 25 -7.90 -23.13 -5.68
N PHE A 26 -6.91 -22.23 -5.67
CA PHE A 26 -5.69 -22.36 -4.87
C PHE A 26 -5.81 -21.44 -3.67
N GLN A 27 -5.89 -22.03 -2.48
CA GLN A 27 -6.04 -21.27 -1.24
C GLN A 27 -4.67 -20.92 -0.66
N SER A 28 -4.55 -19.69 -0.18
CA SER A 28 -3.42 -19.26 0.64
C SER A 28 -3.55 -19.83 2.06
N GLU A 29 -2.45 -19.92 2.81
CA GLU A 29 -2.48 -20.24 4.24
C GLU A 29 -2.84 -19.01 5.13
N GLY A 30 -3.19 -17.88 4.50
CA GLY A 30 -3.44 -16.62 5.18
C GLY A 30 -2.19 -15.97 5.76
N PHE A 31 -2.39 -15.01 6.66
CA PHE A 31 -1.30 -14.28 7.33
C PHE A 31 -1.24 -14.51 8.86
N GLY A 32 -1.88 -15.57 9.33
CA GLY A 32 -2.00 -15.86 10.76
C GLY A 32 -3.09 -15.03 11.42
N LYS A 33 -2.77 -14.36 12.54
CA LYS A 33 -3.78 -13.74 13.41
C LYS A 33 -4.22 -12.34 12.98
N ASN A 34 -3.28 -11.53 12.50
CA ASN A 34 -3.52 -10.14 12.15
C ASN A 34 -3.02 -9.81 10.75
N PHE A 35 -3.79 -9.03 10.01
CA PHE A 35 -3.43 -8.52 8.68
C PHE A 35 -3.98 -7.09 8.48
N ALA A 36 -3.48 -6.37 7.49
CA ALA A 36 -4.04 -5.08 7.06
C ALA A 36 -4.46 -5.16 5.60
N ARG A 37 -5.72 -4.80 5.31
CA ARG A 37 -6.23 -4.68 3.93
C ARG A 37 -6.23 -3.22 3.51
N LEU A 38 -5.76 -2.93 2.30
CA LEU A 38 -5.78 -1.58 1.72
C LEU A 38 -6.70 -1.55 0.49
N SER A 39 -7.57 -0.55 0.45
CA SER A 39 -8.34 -0.15 -0.73
C SER A 39 -7.80 1.20 -1.18
N LEU A 40 -7.12 1.25 -2.33
CA LEU A 40 -6.46 2.45 -2.83
C LEU A 40 -7.25 3.04 -3.99
N ALA A 41 -7.42 4.37 -4.00
CA ALA A 41 -7.98 5.09 -5.15
C ALA A 41 -7.08 6.27 -5.54
N GLY A 42 -6.58 6.25 -6.78
CA GLY A 42 -5.84 7.38 -7.34
C GLY A 42 -6.72 8.60 -7.58
N LYS A 43 -6.12 9.80 -7.60
CA LYS A 43 -6.70 11.08 -8.03
C LYS A 43 -5.95 11.64 -9.23
N THR A 44 -4.66 11.94 -9.04
CA THR A 44 -3.75 12.41 -10.09
C THR A 44 -3.21 11.21 -10.86
N SER A 45 -2.90 10.14 -10.14
CA SER A 45 -2.59 8.81 -10.68
C SER A 45 -3.85 8.09 -11.16
N ASN A 46 -3.69 6.94 -11.82
CA ASN A 46 -4.82 6.13 -12.30
C ASN A 46 -5.73 5.69 -11.13
N ARG A 47 -7.06 5.73 -11.35
CA ARG A 47 -8.08 5.44 -10.31
C ARG A 47 -7.93 4.05 -9.69
N SER A 48 -7.44 3.09 -10.46
CA SER A 48 -7.23 1.70 -10.01
C SER A 48 -5.95 1.50 -9.21
N ALA A 49 -5.18 2.56 -8.94
CA ALA A 49 -3.94 2.53 -8.17
C ALA A 49 -2.89 1.53 -8.71
N ILE A 50 -2.89 1.24 -10.02
CA ILE A 50 -1.90 0.39 -10.68
C ILE A 50 -0.53 1.09 -10.66
N GLY A 51 0.53 0.36 -10.30
CA GLY A 51 1.90 0.87 -10.20
C GLY A 51 2.24 1.53 -8.86
N VAL A 52 1.33 1.52 -7.89
CA VAL A 52 1.60 2.03 -6.54
C VAL A 52 2.51 1.05 -5.80
N LYS A 53 3.55 1.59 -5.17
CA LYS A 53 4.40 0.83 -4.24
C LYS A 53 3.97 1.14 -2.82
N ALA A 54 3.52 0.14 -2.09
CA ALA A 54 3.13 0.23 -0.69
C ALA A 54 4.21 -0.44 0.19
N GLU A 55 4.76 0.29 1.15
CA GLU A 55 5.68 -0.22 2.16
C GLU A 55 5.08 -0.06 3.55
N LEU A 56 4.95 -1.17 4.28
CA LEU A 56 4.37 -1.20 5.62
C LEU A 56 5.44 -1.55 6.66
N ARG A 57 5.37 -0.88 7.82
CA ARG A 57 6.19 -1.18 9.01
C ARG A 57 5.32 -1.44 10.23
N SER A 58 5.72 -2.42 11.03
CA SER A 58 5.11 -2.77 12.32
C SER A 58 6.16 -3.44 13.21
N GLY A 59 6.69 -2.72 14.20
CA GLY A 59 7.87 -3.10 14.96
C GLY A 59 9.04 -3.47 14.04
N SER A 60 9.55 -4.70 14.18
CA SER A 60 10.61 -5.25 13.33
C SER A 60 10.15 -5.74 11.94
N LEU A 61 8.84 -5.78 11.68
CA LEU A 61 8.30 -6.22 10.39
C LEU A 61 8.38 -5.07 9.37
N ARG A 62 8.91 -5.40 8.19
CA ARG A 62 8.87 -4.54 7.01
C ARG A 62 8.42 -5.35 5.81
N GLN A 63 7.40 -4.88 5.10
CA GLN A 63 6.88 -5.50 3.89
C GLN A 63 6.72 -4.47 2.79
N LYS A 64 6.96 -4.87 1.54
CA LYS A 64 6.78 -4.01 0.37
C LYS A 64 6.01 -4.77 -0.70
N ILE A 65 4.94 -4.16 -1.20
CA ILE A 65 4.09 -4.70 -2.28
C ILE A 65 3.98 -3.63 -3.35
N GLU A 66 3.98 -4.04 -4.62
CA GLU A 66 3.70 -3.16 -5.74
C GLU A 66 2.50 -3.69 -6.52
N THR A 67 1.58 -2.81 -6.88
CA THR A 67 0.41 -3.16 -7.67
C THR A 67 0.79 -3.21 -9.14
N TYR A 68 0.47 -4.30 -9.82
CA TYR A 68 0.67 -4.43 -11.25
C TYR A 68 -0.63 -4.85 -11.93
N SER A 69 -0.76 -4.54 -13.21
CA SER A 69 -1.78 -5.13 -14.08
C SER A 69 -1.14 -6.20 -14.96
N SER A 70 -1.91 -7.23 -15.31
CA SER A 70 -1.53 -8.21 -16.33
C SER A 70 -2.58 -8.24 -17.45
N SER A 71 -2.28 -8.90 -18.57
CA SER A 71 -3.22 -9.13 -19.66
C SER A 71 -3.44 -10.63 -19.88
N PRO A 72 -4.69 -11.13 -19.82
CA PRO A 72 -5.90 -10.41 -19.43
C PRO A 72 -5.85 -9.95 -17.96
N ALA A 73 -6.55 -8.86 -17.65
CA ALA A 73 -6.55 -8.28 -16.30
C ALA A 73 -7.30 -9.20 -15.32
N PRO A 74 -6.64 -9.74 -14.28
CA PRO A 74 -7.33 -10.43 -13.21
C PRO A 74 -8.13 -9.41 -12.40
N ALA A 75 -9.29 -9.82 -11.87
CA ALA A 75 -9.93 -9.05 -10.83
C ALA A 75 -8.99 -9.00 -9.62
N SER A 76 -8.63 -7.78 -9.21
CA SER A 76 -7.65 -7.53 -8.15
C SER A 76 -8.31 -7.68 -6.77
N ALA A 77 -7.65 -8.42 -5.89
CA ALA A 77 -8.05 -8.62 -4.51
C ALA A 77 -7.72 -7.44 -3.56
N GLY A 78 -7.14 -6.35 -4.09
CA GLY A 78 -6.55 -5.29 -3.27
C GLY A 78 -5.18 -5.67 -2.69
N ILE A 79 -4.60 -4.79 -1.86
CA ILE A 79 -3.31 -5.05 -1.22
C ILE A 79 -3.55 -5.58 0.19
N GLN A 80 -2.88 -6.67 0.56
CA GLN A 80 -2.96 -7.24 1.90
C GLN A 80 -1.55 -7.43 2.49
N PHE A 81 -1.39 -7.04 3.76
CA PHE A 81 -0.16 -7.18 4.53
C PHE A 81 -0.38 -8.07 5.75
N GLY A 82 0.40 -9.13 5.88
CA GLY A 82 0.39 -9.98 7.07
C GLY A 82 1.18 -9.40 8.23
N LEU A 83 0.53 -9.19 9.38
CA LEU A 83 1.14 -8.59 10.58
C LEU A 83 1.60 -9.63 11.62
N GLY A 84 1.15 -10.88 11.49
CA GLY A 84 1.41 -11.95 12.46
C GLY A 84 0.74 -11.64 13.80
N TYR A 85 1.52 -11.51 14.87
CA TYR A 85 1.01 -11.21 16.22
C TYR A 85 0.84 -9.71 16.50
N ARG A 86 1.30 -8.84 15.60
CA ARG A 86 1.30 -7.39 15.82
C ARG A 86 -0.10 -6.82 15.65
N THR A 87 -0.52 -5.96 16.56
CA THR A 87 -1.90 -5.44 16.62
C THR A 87 -2.07 -4.08 15.96
N GLY A 88 -0.99 -3.48 15.46
CA GLY A 88 -0.99 -2.17 14.85
C GLY A 88 0.07 -2.03 13.77
N VAL A 89 -0.03 -0.97 12.99
CA VAL A 89 0.90 -0.58 11.94
C VAL A 89 1.51 0.74 12.34
N ASP A 90 2.84 0.83 12.34
CA ASP A 90 3.55 2.05 12.75
C ASP A 90 3.53 3.08 11.61
N SER A 91 3.69 2.61 10.38
CA SER A 91 3.64 3.46 9.19
C SER A 91 3.34 2.65 7.93
N LEU A 92 2.55 3.25 7.04
CA LEU A 92 2.40 2.84 5.65
C LEU A 92 2.90 3.97 4.75
N GLN A 93 3.86 3.68 3.88
CA GLN A 93 4.34 4.59 2.83
C GLN A 93 3.79 4.15 1.48
N LEU A 94 3.19 5.08 0.75
CA LEU A 94 2.66 4.88 -0.59
C LEU A 94 3.43 5.76 -1.58
N TYR A 95 4.03 5.14 -2.59
CA TYR A 95 4.64 5.82 -3.72
C TYR A 95 3.70 5.69 -4.91
N TRP A 96 3.05 6.79 -5.28
CA TRP A 96 2.11 6.85 -6.39
C TRP A 96 2.82 7.05 -7.73
N PRO A 97 2.29 6.49 -8.85
CA PRO A 97 2.88 6.65 -10.19
C PRO A 97 3.07 8.10 -10.65
N ALA A 98 2.22 9.03 -10.19
CA ALA A 98 2.36 10.46 -10.47
C ALA A 98 3.51 11.14 -9.70
N GLY A 99 4.34 10.38 -8.98
CA GLY A 99 5.47 10.89 -8.18
C GLY A 99 5.09 11.37 -6.79
N ILE A 100 3.85 11.15 -6.35
CA ILE A 100 3.38 11.57 -5.03
C ILE A 100 3.84 10.54 -3.98
N LEU A 101 4.58 11.02 -2.97
CA LEU A 101 4.89 10.25 -1.77
C LEU A 101 3.88 10.60 -0.67
N GLN A 102 3.18 9.58 -0.17
CA GLN A 102 2.16 9.68 0.87
C GLN A 102 2.50 8.74 2.02
N SER A 103 2.19 9.14 3.25
CA SER A 103 2.41 8.33 4.45
C SER A 103 1.18 8.36 5.33
N GLU A 104 0.76 7.18 5.79
CA GLU A 104 -0.38 6.98 6.66
C GLU A 104 0.08 6.32 7.97
N LEU A 105 -0.38 6.85 9.09
CA LEU A 105 -0.07 6.32 10.44
C LEU A 105 -1.27 5.61 11.08
N SER A 106 -2.46 5.81 10.54
CA SER A 106 -3.73 5.35 11.13
C SER A 106 -4.23 4.06 10.47
N ILE A 107 -3.33 3.12 10.17
CA ILE A 107 -3.70 1.86 9.53
C ILE A 107 -4.12 0.85 10.60
N LYS A 108 -5.38 0.40 10.50
CA LYS A 108 -5.98 -0.55 11.44
C LYS A 108 -5.73 -1.98 10.98
N ALA A 109 -5.25 -2.81 11.91
CA ALA A 109 -5.23 -4.25 11.73
C ALA A 109 -6.66 -4.81 11.66
N ASN A 110 -6.84 -5.88 10.89
CA ASN A 110 -8.07 -6.63 10.67
C ASN A 110 -9.25 -5.76 10.17
N ALA A 111 -8.93 -4.67 9.47
CA ALA A 111 -9.91 -3.78 8.88
C ALA A 111 -9.55 -3.47 7.42
N ASN A 112 -10.54 -3.01 6.66
CA ASN A 112 -10.30 -2.40 5.36
C ASN A 112 -9.94 -0.93 5.53
N ASN A 113 -8.75 -0.55 5.06
CA ASN A 113 -8.25 0.82 5.12
C ASN A 113 -8.41 1.46 3.75
N SER A 114 -9.41 2.33 3.60
CA SER A 114 -9.64 3.09 2.37
C SER A 114 -8.73 4.31 2.36
N ILE A 115 -7.90 4.43 1.33
CA ILE A 115 -6.92 5.52 1.19
C ILE A 115 -7.03 6.10 -0.21
N ASP A 116 -7.37 7.38 -0.26
CA ASP A 116 -7.31 8.14 -1.49
C ASP A 116 -5.93 8.76 -1.64
N GLU A 117 -5.44 8.84 -2.89
CA GLU A 117 -4.28 9.67 -3.22
C GLU A 117 -4.56 11.11 -2.77
N LEU A 118 -3.61 11.68 -2.04
CA LEU A 118 -3.67 13.09 -1.70
C LEU A 118 -3.50 13.92 -2.97
N ASP A 119 -4.37 14.92 -3.14
CA ASP A 119 -4.19 15.94 -4.17
C ASP A 119 -3.08 16.91 -3.74
N ARG A 120 -1.84 16.44 -3.90
CA ARG A 120 -0.65 17.27 -3.78
C ARG A 120 -0.30 17.74 -5.18
N LYS A 121 -0.71 18.95 -5.55
CA LYS A 121 -0.10 19.65 -6.68
C LYS A 121 1.42 19.63 -6.47
N GLY A 122 2.16 19.07 -7.41
CA GLY A 122 3.59 18.75 -7.32
C GLY A 122 4.54 19.96 -7.26
N THR A 123 4.14 21.06 -6.63
CA THR A 123 4.84 22.35 -6.70
C THR A 123 5.39 22.84 -5.37
N SER A 124 5.56 21.97 -4.36
CA SER A 124 6.33 22.38 -3.18
C SER A 124 7.31 21.29 -2.78
N CYS A 125 8.60 21.65 -2.78
CA CYS A 125 9.60 20.94 -2.01
C CYS A 125 9.07 20.83 -0.57
N PRO A 126 9.01 19.63 0.05
CA PRO A 126 8.53 19.53 1.41
C PRO A 126 9.48 20.33 2.31
N LEU A 127 8.97 21.39 2.92
CA LEU A 127 9.73 22.11 3.94
C LEU A 127 9.46 21.43 5.29
N LEU A 128 10.48 20.81 5.87
CA LEU A 128 10.39 20.22 7.21
C LEU A 128 10.93 21.22 8.24
N TYR A 129 10.07 21.68 9.14
CA TYR A 129 10.50 22.41 10.33
C TYR A 129 10.39 21.50 11.54
N THR A 130 11.41 21.51 12.41
CA THR A 130 11.41 20.76 13.67
C THR A 130 11.62 21.73 14.84
N TRP A 131 10.99 21.45 15.97
CA TRP A 131 11.21 22.20 17.20
C TRP A 131 12.42 21.65 17.94
N ASN A 132 13.43 22.47 18.17
CA ASN A 132 14.67 22.04 18.84
C ASN A 132 14.69 22.30 20.37
N GLY A 133 13.59 22.80 20.93
CA GLY A 133 13.49 23.21 22.33
C GLY A 133 13.45 24.73 22.53
N SER A 134 13.90 25.52 21.57
CA SER A 134 13.88 27.00 21.63
C SER A 134 13.29 27.69 20.40
N GLU A 135 13.43 27.09 19.21
CA GLU A 135 12.90 27.63 17.96
C GLU A 135 12.48 26.53 16.97
N TYR A 136 11.69 26.92 15.97
CA TYR A 136 11.43 26.08 14.80
C TYR A 136 12.60 26.21 13.83
N SER A 137 13.34 25.12 13.62
CA SER A 137 14.48 25.05 12.71
C SER A 137 14.13 24.32 11.43
N PHE A 138 14.53 24.87 10.28
CA PHE A 138 14.33 24.26 8.97
C PHE A 138 15.34 23.14 8.72
N VAL A 139 14.86 21.95 8.39
CA VAL A 139 15.67 20.76 8.10
C VAL A 139 15.86 20.66 6.59
N THR A 140 17.09 20.95 6.13
CA THR A 140 17.47 20.98 4.71
C THR A 140 17.87 19.62 4.13
N ASP A 141 18.26 18.67 4.98
CA ASP A 141 18.90 17.40 4.58
C ASP A 141 18.04 16.17 4.91
N PHE A 142 16.76 16.18 4.48
CA PHE A 142 15.89 15.00 4.58
C PHE A 142 15.40 14.51 3.20
N LEU A 143 15.60 15.29 2.14
CA LEU A 143 15.17 14.97 0.79
C LEU A 143 16.25 14.14 0.07
N GLY A 144 16.16 12.82 0.19
CA GLY A 144 16.85 11.92 -0.74
C GLY A 144 16.39 12.19 -2.17
N GLY A 145 17.35 12.40 -3.09
CA GLY A 145 17.16 12.36 -4.54
C GLY A 145 16.23 13.41 -5.16
N SER A 146 16.73 14.65 -5.24
CA SER A 146 16.40 15.66 -6.25
C SER A 146 14.94 16.07 -6.47
N ALA A 147 14.64 17.31 -6.06
CA ALA A 147 13.69 18.15 -6.78
C ALA A 147 14.32 18.56 -8.12
N ILE A 148 13.80 18.05 -9.25
CA ILE A 148 13.99 18.72 -10.54
C ILE A 148 12.90 19.79 -10.61
N GLY A 149 13.30 21.05 -10.49
CA GLY A 149 12.44 22.19 -10.75
C GLY A 149 12.09 22.27 -12.23
N SER A 150 10.82 22.57 -12.52
CA SER A 150 10.39 23.14 -13.79
C SER A 150 10.19 24.64 -13.63
#